data_AF-A0A931YF81-F1
#
_entry.id   AF-A0A931YF81-F1
#
_cell.length_a   1.000
_cell.length_b   1.000
_cell.length_c   1.000
_cell.angle_alpha   90.00
_cell.angle_beta   90.00
_cell.angle_gamma   90.00
#
_symmetry.space_group_name_H-M   'P 1'
#
loop_
_entity.id
_entity.type
_entity.pdbx_description
1 polymer ?
#
loop_
_entity_poly.entity_id
_entity_poly.type
_entity_poly.pdbx_seq_one_letter_code
_entity_poly.pdbx_strand_id
1 'polypeptide(L)'
;MRGNPVRVAVVPAKDFDVAKQRLARALPPQARSALARAMLEDVLAALAAGGLDRIVVVTPDTRAAEIAARYGAAALVEAESAGHTAAVERGLAACRELGATVMLTVPGDLPCLTADEVQAVLAACDAPPAAVFVPSRSGLGTNAACLAPPDAVPLRFGEPSFADHLAAARARGIEPAVLELPGAGLDIDSAEDLEALLAMGPETRAARVVHSAGVGRPGRVPRLEVLGIGGIPEVRPGDDLPALIVAATAAQGTPLQTSDVLVVSQKIVSKAEGRLARLDAVTPSAFALEVARDLKKDPRLIEVILRESRRIVRMDRGILIVETHHGQVCANAGVDQSNVGQGWVSLLPEDPDASARAILEGVHTRAGVDVAVLVADTFGRPWREGLHNVAIGVAGMRAIRSYLGVKDPYGYTLQATLLAVADELAGAAELVMGKLDAVPVAVIRGYPYTPGPGSARELLRDPAQDLFR
;
A
#
# COMPACT_ATOMS: atom_id res chain seq x y z
N MET A 1 30.36 -45.56 -14.88
CA MET A 1 29.90 -44.18 -15.14
C MET A 1 29.07 -43.77 -13.93
N ARG A 2 29.53 -42.85 -13.08
CA ARG A 2 28.66 -42.30 -12.03
C ARG A 2 27.62 -41.43 -12.74
N GLY A 3 26.33 -41.70 -12.52
CA GLY A 3 25.26 -40.88 -13.08
C GLY A 3 25.40 -39.43 -12.62
N ASN A 4 24.85 -38.48 -13.39
CA ASN A 4 24.84 -37.08 -12.99
C ASN A 4 24.10 -36.96 -11.63
N PRO A 5 24.64 -36.24 -10.64
CA PRO A 5 24.01 -36.13 -9.34
C PRO A 5 22.64 -35.47 -9.48
N VAL A 6 21.61 -36.04 -8.83
CA VAL A 6 20.27 -35.45 -8.74
C VAL A 6 20.25 -34.55 -7.52
N ARG A 7 20.18 -33.23 -7.75
CA ARG A 7 20.26 -32.19 -6.73
C ARG A 7 18.87 -31.62 -6.46
N VAL A 8 18.41 -31.79 -5.22
CA VAL A 8 17.07 -31.35 -4.79
C VAL A 8 17.18 -30.32 -3.68
N ALA A 9 16.48 -29.20 -3.83
CA ALA A 9 16.30 -28.25 -2.74
C ALA A 9 15.01 -28.50 -1.98
N VAL A 10 15.06 -28.40 -0.66
CA VAL A 10 13.91 -28.48 0.26
C VAL A 10 13.75 -27.12 0.93
N VAL A 11 12.55 -26.54 0.82
CA VAL A 11 12.23 -25.22 1.38
C VAL A 11 11.07 -25.32 2.36
N PRO A 12 11.34 -25.40 3.67
CA PRO A 12 10.31 -25.27 4.69
C PRO A 12 9.72 -23.86 4.70
N ALA A 13 8.41 -23.73 4.50
CA ALA A 13 7.69 -22.45 4.54
C ALA A 13 6.51 -22.53 5.50
N LYS A 14 6.44 -21.57 6.44
CA LYS A 14 5.34 -21.46 7.41
C LYS A 14 4.12 -20.79 6.78
N ASP A 15 2.98 -20.95 7.44
CA ASP A 15 1.75 -20.20 7.13
C ASP A 15 1.97 -18.69 7.26
N PHE A 16 1.60 -17.95 6.21
CA PHE A 16 1.82 -16.52 6.09
C PHE A 16 1.02 -15.69 7.10
N ASP A 17 -0.11 -16.18 7.59
CA ASP A 17 -0.94 -15.44 8.55
C ASP A 17 -0.33 -15.47 9.96
N VAL A 18 0.41 -16.54 10.27
CA VAL A 18 1.15 -16.68 11.54
C VAL A 18 2.65 -16.39 11.39
N ALA A 19 3.13 -16.06 10.21
CA ALA A 19 4.54 -15.79 9.96
C ALA A 19 5.05 -14.53 10.69
N LYS A 20 6.35 -14.56 11.03
CA LYS A 20 7.13 -13.41 11.49
C LYS A 20 6.53 -12.66 12.69
N GLN A 21 5.91 -13.36 13.64
CA GLN A 21 5.29 -12.75 14.84
C GLN A 21 6.25 -11.88 15.65
N ARG A 22 7.56 -12.19 15.64
CA ARG A 22 8.60 -11.37 16.28
C ARG A 22 8.69 -9.95 15.69
N LEU A 23 8.27 -9.77 14.44
CA LEU A 23 8.18 -8.47 13.76
C LEU A 23 6.88 -7.72 14.04
N ALA A 24 5.98 -8.22 14.91
CA ALA A 24 4.69 -7.57 15.14
C ALA A 24 4.78 -6.14 15.69
N ARG A 25 5.91 -5.78 16.31
CA ARG A 25 6.20 -4.40 16.74
C ARG A 25 6.63 -3.48 15.61
N ALA A 26 7.24 -4.04 14.56
CA ALA A 26 7.77 -3.28 13.43
C ALA A 26 6.80 -3.24 12.24
N LEU A 27 6.04 -4.31 12.02
CA LEU A 27 5.20 -4.50 10.84
C LEU A 27 3.76 -4.90 11.22
N PRO A 28 2.73 -4.29 10.62
CA PRO A 28 1.34 -4.73 10.79
C PRO A 28 1.11 -6.12 10.19
N PRO A 29 0.05 -6.85 10.58
CA PRO A 29 -0.21 -8.21 10.11
C PRO A 29 -0.18 -8.36 8.58
N GLN A 30 -0.77 -7.42 7.84
CA GLN A 30 -0.78 -7.45 6.38
C GLN A 30 0.63 -7.33 5.79
N ALA A 31 1.48 -6.46 6.36
CA ALA A 31 2.85 -6.29 5.91
C ALA A 31 3.72 -7.51 6.26
N ARG A 32 3.47 -8.19 7.39
CA ARG A 32 4.17 -9.43 7.73
C ARG A 32 3.84 -10.57 6.79
N SER A 33 2.56 -10.74 6.45
CA SER A 33 2.11 -11.72 5.47
C SER A 33 2.70 -11.44 4.08
N ALA A 34 2.66 -10.16 3.65
CA ALA A 34 3.29 -9.73 2.40
C ALA A 34 4.82 -9.95 2.41
N LEU A 35 5.48 -9.71 3.53
CA LEU A 35 6.92 -9.93 3.68
C LEU A 35 7.26 -11.42 3.58
N ALA A 36 6.52 -12.29 4.28
CA ALA A 36 6.71 -13.73 4.22
C ALA A 36 6.55 -14.29 2.80
N ARG A 37 5.52 -13.82 2.08
CA ARG A 37 5.32 -14.13 0.66
C ARG A 37 6.51 -13.68 -0.19
N ALA A 38 6.94 -12.43 -0.03
CA ALA A 38 8.00 -11.84 -0.83
C ALA A 38 9.36 -12.53 -0.61
N MET A 39 9.68 -12.87 0.65
CA MET A 39 10.89 -13.63 0.97
C MET A 39 10.89 -15.01 0.32
N LEU A 40 9.76 -15.72 0.33
CA LEU A 40 9.65 -17.02 -0.33
C LEU A 40 9.84 -16.89 -1.86
N GLU A 41 9.27 -15.86 -2.48
CA GLU A 41 9.48 -15.57 -3.91
C GLU A 41 10.94 -15.25 -4.24
N ASP A 42 11.66 -14.53 -3.36
CA ASP A 42 13.08 -14.24 -3.54
C ASP A 42 13.95 -15.51 -3.39
N VAL A 43 13.69 -16.34 -2.36
CA VAL A 43 14.39 -17.63 -2.15
C VAL A 43 14.19 -18.57 -3.34
N LEU A 44 12.95 -18.73 -3.81
CA LEU A 44 12.67 -19.62 -4.94
C LEU A 44 13.28 -19.13 -6.25
N ALA A 45 13.35 -17.81 -6.47
CA ALA A 45 14.05 -17.24 -7.62
C ALA A 45 15.54 -17.61 -7.60
N ALA A 46 16.20 -17.48 -6.45
CA ALA A 46 17.61 -17.81 -6.30
C ALA A 46 17.87 -19.32 -6.49
N LEU A 47 17.04 -20.18 -5.91
CA LEU A 47 17.14 -21.63 -6.08
C LEU A 47 16.90 -22.07 -7.52
N ALA A 48 15.90 -21.50 -8.21
CA ALA A 48 15.62 -21.83 -9.60
C ALA A 48 16.78 -21.47 -10.54
N ALA A 49 17.54 -20.42 -10.22
CA ALA A 49 18.75 -20.02 -10.94
C ALA A 49 20.03 -20.73 -10.45
N GLY A 50 19.96 -21.47 -9.34
CA GLY A 50 21.11 -22.04 -8.63
C GLY A 50 21.63 -23.38 -9.16
N GLY A 51 21.09 -23.91 -10.25
CA GLY A 51 21.55 -25.17 -10.86
C GLY A 51 21.07 -26.44 -10.13
N LEU A 52 19.88 -26.38 -9.54
CA LEU A 52 19.17 -27.51 -8.95
C LEU A 52 18.30 -28.24 -9.99
N ASP A 53 18.14 -29.55 -9.87
CA ASP A 53 17.26 -30.33 -10.76
C ASP A 53 15.79 -30.19 -10.35
N ARG A 54 15.53 -30.11 -9.03
CA ARG A 54 14.19 -30.00 -8.45
C ARG A 54 14.20 -29.13 -7.20
N ILE A 55 13.06 -28.49 -6.94
CA ILE A 55 12.79 -27.73 -5.71
C ILE A 55 11.49 -28.27 -5.14
N VAL A 56 11.48 -28.49 -3.82
CA VAL A 56 10.34 -28.99 -3.06
C VAL A 56 10.06 -28.00 -1.92
N VAL A 57 8.89 -27.38 -1.92
CA VAL A 57 8.41 -26.50 -0.85
C VAL A 57 7.53 -27.31 0.10
N VAL A 58 7.79 -27.23 1.40
CA VAL A 58 7.08 -27.99 2.44
C VAL A 58 6.26 -27.03 3.30
N THR A 59 4.95 -27.23 3.30
CA THR A 59 3.90 -26.21 3.22
C THR A 59 2.53 -26.43 3.88
N PRO A 60 2.13 -25.87 5.03
CA PRO A 60 0.69 -25.88 5.37
C PRO A 60 -0.13 -24.83 4.58
N ASP A 61 0.52 -23.87 3.90
CA ASP A 61 -0.16 -22.74 3.25
C ASP A 61 -0.38 -22.96 1.76
N THR A 62 -1.63 -22.94 1.32
CA THR A 62 -1.98 -23.11 -0.10
C THR A 62 -1.43 -21.97 -0.98
N ARG A 63 -1.29 -20.75 -0.44
CA ARG A 63 -0.70 -19.61 -1.15
C ARG A 63 0.80 -19.84 -1.38
N ALA A 64 1.48 -20.50 -0.44
CA ALA A 64 2.88 -20.88 -0.59
C ALA A 64 3.05 -21.97 -1.66
N ALA A 65 2.10 -22.90 -1.79
CA ALA A 65 2.07 -23.87 -2.88
C ALA A 65 1.85 -23.20 -4.26
N GLU A 66 0.98 -22.20 -4.35
CA GLU A 66 0.78 -21.40 -5.57
C GLU A 66 2.02 -20.61 -5.97
N ILE A 67 2.76 -20.06 -4.99
CA ILE A 67 4.07 -19.44 -5.23
C ILE A 67 5.05 -20.48 -5.78
N ALA A 68 5.18 -21.64 -5.14
CA ALA A 68 6.09 -22.71 -5.56
C ALA A 68 5.89 -23.09 -7.04
N ALA A 69 4.64 -23.27 -7.45
CA ALA A 69 4.29 -23.63 -8.83
C ALA A 69 4.79 -22.59 -9.87
N ARG A 70 4.76 -21.30 -9.54
CA ARG A 70 5.24 -20.21 -10.43
C ARG A 70 6.75 -20.28 -10.70
N TYR A 71 7.51 -20.93 -9.83
CA TYR A 71 8.96 -21.11 -9.96
C TYR A 71 9.34 -22.54 -10.38
N GLY A 72 8.37 -23.35 -10.82
CA GLY A 72 8.60 -24.74 -11.21
C GLY A 72 8.92 -25.68 -10.04
N ALA A 73 8.63 -25.27 -8.81
CA ALA A 73 8.82 -26.07 -7.61
C ALA A 73 7.57 -26.92 -7.32
N ALA A 74 7.79 -28.13 -6.80
CA ALA A 74 6.72 -28.98 -6.26
C ALA A 74 6.37 -28.52 -4.84
N ALA A 75 5.12 -28.66 -4.42
CA ALA A 75 4.67 -28.35 -3.08
C ALA A 75 4.17 -29.61 -2.35
N LEU A 76 4.66 -29.86 -1.15
CA LEU A 76 4.12 -30.85 -0.22
C LEU A 76 3.23 -30.13 0.78
N VAL A 77 1.92 -30.23 0.55
CA VAL A 77 0.92 -29.54 1.38
C VAL A 77 0.62 -30.36 2.63
N GLU A 78 0.71 -29.71 3.78
CA GLU A 78 0.51 -30.30 5.11
C GLU A 78 -0.81 -29.82 5.71
N ALA A 79 -1.49 -30.66 6.49
CA ALA A 79 -2.72 -30.21 7.16
C ALA A 79 -2.44 -29.15 8.24
N GLU A 80 -1.33 -29.30 8.97
CA GLU A 80 -0.87 -28.36 10.00
C GLU A 80 0.67 -28.32 10.05
N SER A 81 1.20 -27.19 10.53
CA SER A 81 2.64 -26.99 10.72
C SER A 81 3.17 -27.83 11.89
N ALA A 82 3.99 -28.84 11.60
CA ALA A 82 4.67 -29.66 12.61
C ALA A 82 6.05 -29.11 13.04
N GLY A 83 6.38 -27.88 12.64
CA GLY A 83 7.68 -27.25 12.91
C GLY A 83 8.72 -27.48 11.82
N HIS A 84 9.82 -26.72 11.89
CA HIS A 84 10.83 -26.67 10.82
C HIS A 84 11.53 -28.03 10.61
N THR A 85 11.96 -28.70 11.69
CA THR A 85 12.61 -30.01 11.59
C THR A 85 11.74 -31.06 10.93
N ALA A 86 10.45 -31.13 11.28
CA ALA A 86 9.51 -32.08 10.67
C ALA A 86 9.27 -31.80 9.18
N ALA A 87 9.24 -30.53 8.79
CA ALA A 87 9.15 -30.14 7.38
C ALA A 87 10.40 -30.58 6.58
N VAL A 88 11.59 -30.45 7.15
CA VAL A 88 12.84 -30.94 6.53
C VAL A 88 12.85 -32.46 6.42
N GLU A 89 12.40 -33.19 7.46
CA GLU A 89 12.29 -34.65 7.41
C GLU A 89 11.32 -35.14 6.32
N ARG A 90 10.19 -34.45 6.12
CA ARG A 90 9.28 -34.73 5.00
C ARG A 90 9.91 -34.42 3.65
N GLY A 91 10.63 -33.30 3.54
CA GLY A 91 11.41 -32.98 2.34
C GLY A 91 12.48 -34.03 2.04
N LEU A 92 13.15 -34.58 3.06
CA LEU A 92 14.11 -35.67 2.92
C LEU A 92 13.44 -36.96 2.40
N ALA A 93 12.24 -37.29 2.88
CA ALA A 93 11.48 -38.42 2.33
C ALA A 93 11.17 -38.22 0.84
N ALA A 94 10.74 -37.03 0.43
CA ALA A 94 10.53 -36.70 -0.98
C ALA A 94 11.82 -36.73 -1.81
N CYS A 95 12.95 -36.30 -1.24
CA CYS A 95 14.26 -36.42 -1.88
C CYS A 95 14.59 -37.90 -2.20
N ARG A 96 14.28 -38.82 -1.29
CA ARG A 96 14.48 -40.26 -1.52
C ARG A 96 13.61 -40.79 -2.67
N GLU A 97 12.34 -40.38 -2.72
CA GLU A 97 11.43 -40.74 -3.81
C GLU A 97 11.88 -40.20 -5.17
N LEU A 98 12.45 -38.99 -5.18
CA LEU A 98 13.01 -38.35 -6.37
C LEU A 98 14.39 -38.91 -6.77
N GLY A 99 14.96 -39.84 -6.02
CA GLY A 99 16.29 -40.38 -6.27
C GLY A 99 17.41 -39.36 -6.09
N ALA A 100 17.21 -38.36 -5.22
CA ALA A 100 18.19 -37.33 -4.94
C ALA A 100 19.48 -37.92 -4.39
N THR A 101 20.61 -37.52 -4.96
CA THR A 101 21.95 -37.85 -4.45
C THR A 101 22.53 -36.71 -3.61
N VAL A 102 21.96 -35.50 -3.75
CA VAL A 102 22.32 -34.31 -2.97
C VAL A 102 21.03 -33.61 -2.54
N MET A 103 20.94 -33.26 -1.27
CA MET A 103 19.84 -32.45 -0.73
C MET A 103 20.39 -31.15 -0.16
N LEU A 104 19.84 -30.02 -0.59
CA LEU A 104 20.05 -28.70 -0.01
C LEU A 104 18.77 -28.28 0.72
N THR A 105 18.82 -27.99 2.02
CA THR A 105 17.70 -27.38 2.73
C THR A 105 17.97 -25.92 3.04
N VAL A 106 16.99 -25.05 2.78
CA VAL A 106 17.06 -23.60 2.99
C VAL A 106 15.68 -23.10 3.45
N PRO A 107 15.55 -22.31 4.52
CA PRO A 107 14.27 -21.77 4.95
C PRO A 107 13.76 -20.70 3.97
N GLY A 108 12.44 -20.51 3.93
CA GLY A 108 11.78 -19.55 3.01
C GLY A 108 11.95 -18.07 3.37
N ASP A 109 12.81 -17.72 4.33
CA ASP A 109 12.98 -16.38 4.88
C ASP A 109 14.40 -15.82 4.75
N LEU A 110 15.13 -16.26 3.71
CA LEU A 110 16.44 -15.74 3.30
C LEU A 110 16.34 -14.89 2.02
N PRO A 111 15.72 -13.69 2.06
CA PRO A 111 15.46 -12.90 0.85
C PRO A 111 16.72 -12.45 0.10
N CYS A 112 17.88 -12.43 0.76
CA CYS A 112 19.14 -12.04 0.16
C CYS A 112 19.92 -13.21 -0.46
N LEU A 113 19.40 -14.45 -0.39
CA LEU A 113 20.03 -15.61 -1.01
C LEU A 113 20.24 -15.37 -2.51
N THR A 114 21.45 -15.65 -3.01
CA THR A 114 21.77 -15.51 -4.43
C THR A 114 21.97 -16.86 -5.13
N ALA A 115 21.82 -16.87 -6.45
CA ALA A 115 22.10 -18.06 -7.26
C ALA A 115 23.56 -18.50 -7.14
N ASP A 116 24.50 -17.55 -7.06
CA ASP A 116 25.94 -17.82 -6.91
C ASP A 116 26.25 -18.48 -5.56
N GLU A 117 25.59 -18.04 -4.48
CA GLU A 117 25.69 -18.68 -3.17
C GLU A 117 25.14 -20.12 -3.18
N VAL A 118 24.01 -20.36 -3.85
CA VAL A 118 23.47 -21.72 -4.03
C VAL A 118 24.48 -22.61 -4.78
N GLN A 119 25.07 -22.10 -5.86
CA GLN A 119 26.08 -22.84 -6.63
C GLN A 119 27.34 -23.12 -5.81
N ALA A 120 27.80 -22.16 -4.99
CA ALA A 120 28.95 -22.36 -4.11
C ALA A 120 28.70 -23.47 -3.08
N VAL A 121 27.50 -23.51 -2.48
CA VAL A 121 27.10 -24.57 -1.54
C VAL A 121 27.05 -25.93 -2.22
N LEU A 122 26.49 -26.01 -3.44
CA LEU A 122 26.43 -27.26 -4.21
C LEU A 122 27.83 -27.75 -4.59
N ALA A 123 28.71 -26.86 -5.05
CA ALA A 123 30.09 -27.19 -5.42
C ALA A 123 30.90 -27.72 -4.21
N ALA A 124 30.70 -27.15 -3.02
CA ALA A 124 31.31 -27.65 -1.79
C ALA A 124 30.80 -29.03 -1.35
N CYS A 125 29.66 -29.48 -1.91
CA CYS A 125 29.03 -30.77 -1.60
C CYS A 125 29.30 -31.86 -2.66
N ASP A 126 30.16 -31.60 -3.67
CA ASP A 126 30.33 -32.49 -4.83
C ASP A 126 31.09 -33.81 -4.52
N ALA A 127 31.73 -33.95 -3.36
CA ALA A 127 32.55 -35.11 -2.98
C ALA A 127 31.92 -35.95 -1.84
N PRO A 128 30.97 -36.87 -2.13
CA PRO A 128 30.29 -37.65 -1.09
C PRO A 128 31.21 -38.68 -0.40
N PRO A 129 31.03 -38.94 0.91
CA PRO A 129 30.05 -38.31 1.79
C PRO A 129 30.45 -36.86 2.15
N ALA A 130 29.52 -35.93 1.99
CA ALA A 130 29.75 -34.50 2.22
C ALA A 130 28.63 -33.90 3.07
N ALA A 131 29.01 -32.95 3.93
CA ALA A 131 28.11 -32.12 4.69
C ALA A 131 28.62 -30.67 4.65
N VAL A 132 27.82 -29.78 4.09
CA VAL A 132 28.11 -28.34 4.00
C VAL A 132 27.07 -27.59 4.81
N PHE A 133 27.51 -26.67 5.67
CA PHE A 133 26.61 -25.86 6.50
C PHE A 133 26.88 -24.38 6.29
N VAL A 134 25.80 -23.60 6.22
CA VAL A 134 25.83 -22.14 6.27
C VAL A 134 25.20 -21.71 7.59
N PRO A 135 25.96 -21.06 8.49
CA PRO A 135 25.43 -20.58 9.75
C PRO A 135 24.49 -19.40 9.53
N SER A 136 23.60 -19.16 10.50
CA SER A 136 22.89 -17.88 10.61
C SER A 136 23.86 -16.78 11.03
N ARG A 137 23.44 -15.51 10.89
CA ARG A 137 24.24 -14.34 11.29
C ARG A 137 24.65 -14.34 12.77
N SER A 138 23.88 -15.00 13.64
CA SER A 138 24.24 -15.16 15.07
C SER A 138 25.33 -16.20 15.30
N GLY A 139 25.61 -17.08 14.32
CA GLY A 139 26.49 -18.23 14.46
C GLY A 139 25.92 -19.39 15.28
N LEU A 140 24.69 -19.26 15.79
CA LEU A 140 24.03 -20.28 16.63
C LEU A 140 23.11 -21.19 15.81
N GLY A 141 22.47 -20.65 14.77
CA GLY A 141 21.54 -21.36 13.89
C GLY A 141 22.20 -21.83 12.59
N THR A 142 21.51 -22.72 11.87
CA THR A 142 21.90 -23.17 10.52
C THR A 142 20.86 -22.70 9.52
N ASN A 143 21.25 -21.83 8.58
CA ASN A 143 20.35 -21.31 7.56
C ASN A 143 20.41 -22.13 6.26
N ALA A 144 21.50 -22.83 5.98
CA ALA A 144 21.50 -23.82 4.91
C ALA A 144 22.29 -25.08 5.29
N ALA A 145 21.83 -26.23 4.84
CA ALA A 145 22.56 -27.49 4.95
C ALA A 145 22.49 -28.25 3.63
N CYS A 146 23.64 -28.62 3.08
CA CYS A 146 23.76 -29.42 1.87
C CYS A 146 24.43 -30.75 2.19
N LEU A 147 23.73 -31.85 1.94
CA LEU A 147 24.15 -33.20 2.30
C LEU A 147 24.21 -34.11 1.07
N ALA A 148 25.29 -34.89 0.97
CA ALA A 148 25.45 -35.93 -0.03
C ALA A 148 25.98 -37.21 0.64
N PRO A 149 25.23 -38.33 0.70
CA PRO A 149 23.82 -38.46 0.32
C PRO A 149 22.89 -37.60 1.21
N PRO A 150 21.60 -37.41 0.83
CA PRO A 150 20.66 -36.57 1.58
C PRO A 150 20.50 -36.89 3.08
N ASP A 151 20.76 -38.12 3.51
CA ASP A 151 20.65 -38.57 4.89
C ASP A 151 22.00 -38.73 5.62
N ALA A 152 23.07 -38.16 5.05
CA ALA A 152 24.43 -38.22 5.57
C ALA A 152 24.55 -37.73 7.02
N VAL A 153 23.77 -36.72 7.41
CA VAL A 153 23.76 -36.12 8.76
C VAL A 153 22.31 -35.91 9.20
N PRO A 154 21.91 -36.25 10.44
CA PRO A 154 20.56 -35.93 10.92
C PRO A 154 20.46 -34.42 11.16
N LEU A 155 19.44 -33.79 10.60
CA LEU A 155 19.22 -32.35 10.74
C LEU A 155 18.18 -32.06 11.82
N ARG A 156 18.52 -31.18 12.77
CA ARG A 156 17.63 -30.69 13.82
C ARG A 156 17.77 -29.18 13.92
N PHE A 157 16.70 -28.47 13.63
CA PHE A 157 16.69 -27.01 13.60
C PHE A 157 16.10 -26.41 14.87
N GLY A 158 16.60 -25.23 15.22
CA GLY A 158 16.38 -24.56 16.50
C GLY A 158 17.73 -24.33 17.18
N GLU A 159 17.98 -23.12 17.69
CA GLU A 159 19.25 -22.80 18.33
C GLU A 159 19.51 -23.76 19.52
N PRO A 160 20.73 -24.33 19.63
CA PRO A 160 21.97 -24.03 18.90
C PRO A 160 22.29 -25.01 17.73
N SER A 161 21.39 -25.14 16.75
CA SER A 161 21.49 -26.16 15.69
C SER A 161 22.81 -26.22 14.92
N PHE A 162 23.54 -25.11 14.77
CA PHE A 162 24.81 -25.12 14.02
C PHE A 162 25.87 -26.00 14.68
N ALA A 163 26.10 -25.84 15.98
CA ALA A 163 27.07 -26.64 16.70
C ALA A 163 26.66 -28.13 16.71
N ASP A 164 25.37 -28.40 16.86
CA ASP A 164 24.82 -29.76 16.86
C ASP A 164 25.00 -30.44 15.50
N HIS A 165 24.78 -29.73 14.39
CA HIS A 165 25.01 -30.24 13.04
C HIS A 165 26.49 -30.57 12.78
N LEU A 166 27.41 -29.69 13.18
CA LEU A 166 28.85 -29.95 13.04
C LEU A 166 29.30 -31.17 13.85
N ALA A 167 28.80 -31.30 15.09
CA ALA A 167 29.08 -32.46 15.93
C ALA A 167 28.50 -33.75 15.33
N ALA A 168 27.27 -33.71 14.81
CA ALA A 168 26.61 -34.85 14.19
C ALA A 168 27.33 -35.32 12.90
N ALA A 169 27.86 -34.40 12.10
CA ALA A 169 28.68 -34.72 10.92
C ALA A 169 29.98 -35.43 11.33
N ARG A 170 30.72 -34.86 12.30
CA ARG A 170 31.98 -35.43 12.79
C ARG A 170 31.79 -36.79 13.45
N ALA A 171 30.69 -36.98 14.18
CA ALA A 171 30.33 -38.27 14.77
C ALA A 171 30.11 -39.38 13.71
N ARG A 172 29.84 -39.00 12.46
CA ARG A 172 29.72 -39.91 11.30
C ARG A 172 30.98 -39.97 10.44
N GLY A 173 32.09 -39.38 10.90
CA GLY A 173 33.36 -39.35 10.17
C GLY A 173 33.37 -38.43 8.95
N ILE A 174 32.41 -37.49 8.85
CA ILE A 174 32.33 -36.49 7.79
C ILE A 174 32.89 -35.19 8.36
N GLU A 175 33.98 -34.66 7.78
CA GLU A 175 34.44 -33.32 8.16
C GLU A 175 33.54 -32.28 7.48
N PRO A 176 32.78 -31.48 8.24
CA PRO A 176 31.85 -30.53 7.66
C PRO A 176 32.57 -29.35 7.02
N ALA A 177 32.15 -28.97 5.81
CA ALA A 177 32.52 -27.69 5.23
C ALA A 177 31.59 -26.59 5.77
N VAL A 178 32.15 -25.45 6.15
CA VAL A 178 31.39 -24.28 6.59
C VAL A 178 31.60 -23.15 5.60
N LEU A 179 30.51 -22.59 5.08
CA LEU A 179 30.54 -21.45 4.18
C LEU A 179 29.85 -20.25 4.83
N GLU A 180 30.61 -19.17 4.99
CA GLU A 180 30.09 -17.88 5.46
C GLU A 180 29.58 -17.08 4.26
N LEU A 181 28.27 -17.17 4.01
CA LEU A 181 27.62 -16.57 2.84
C LEU A 181 26.67 -15.47 3.31
N PRO A 182 26.90 -14.19 2.98
CA PRO A 182 26.14 -13.07 3.54
C PRO A 182 24.62 -13.15 3.28
N GLY A 183 24.22 -13.53 2.07
CA GLY A 183 22.82 -13.62 1.67
C GLY A 183 22.10 -14.80 2.32
N ALA A 184 22.71 -15.98 2.23
CA ALA A 184 22.21 -17.20 2.90
C ALA A 184 22.31 -17.13 4.44
N GLY A 185 23.19 -16.31 5.00
CA GLY A 185 23.34 -16.13 6.44
C GLY A 185 22.31 -15.18 7.06
N LEU A 186 21.55 -14.44 6.26
CA LEU A 186 20.59 -13.44 6.73
C LEU A 186 19.14 -13.94 6.68
N ASP A 187 18.70 -14.57 7.77
CA ASP A 187 17.28 -14.82 8.05
C ASP A 187 16.62 -13.60 8.72
N ILE A 188 15.35 -13.35 8.37
CA ILE A 188 14.66 -12.13 8.82
C ILE A 188 13.74 -12.41 9.99
N ASP A 189 14.22 -12.35 11.22
CA ASP A 189 13.41 -12.71 12.40
C ASP A 189 13.14 -11.53 13.35
N SER A 190 13.98 -10.50 13.29
CA SER A 190 13.95 -9.33 14.15
C SER A 190 13.91 -8.02 13.35
N ALA A 191 13.65 -6.90 14.04
CA ALA A 191 13.67 -5.59 13.39
C ALA A 191 15.07 -5.21 12.87
N GLU A 192 16.14 -5.65 13.53
CA GLU A 192 17.52 -5.44 13.11
C GLU A 192 17.84 -6.17 11.80
N ASP A 193 17.21 -7.33 11.57
CA ASP A 193 17.36 -8.07 10.31
C ASP A 193 16.68 -7.34 9.14
N LEU A 194 15.62 -6.58 9.39
CA LEU A 194 14.98 -5.73 8.37
C LEU A 194 15.91 -4.61 7.89
N GLU A 195 16.68 -4.02 8.80
CA GLU A 195 17.70 -3.03 8.42
C GLU A 195 18.83 -3.66 7.61
N ALA A 196 19.29 -4.84 8.02
CA ALA A 196 20.30 -5.61 7.28
C ALA A 196 19.81 -6.01 5.88
N LEU A 197 18.53 -6.40 5.74
CA LEU A 197 17.89 -6.68 4.45
C LEU A 197 17.92 -5.45 3.54
N LEU A 198 17.53 -4.29 4.04
CA LEU A 198 17.51 -3.05 3.25
C LEU A 198 18.91 -2.62 2.81
N ALA A 199 19.93 -2.88 3.63
CA ALA A 199 21.32 -2.55 3.30
C ALA A 199 21.93 -3.54 2.30
N MET A 200 21.66 -4.84 2.46
CA MET A 200 22.30 -5.91 1.68
C MET A 200 21.58 -6.20 0.36
N GLY A 201 20.24 -6.23 0.39
CA GLY A 201 19.40 -6.64 -0.74
C GLY A 201 18.29 -5.64 -1.05
N PRO A 202 18.61 -4.35 -1.33
CA PRO A 202 17.60 -3.32 -1.59
C PRO A 202 16.68 -3.64 -2.78
N GLU A 203 17.15 -4.45 -3.73
CA GLU A 203 16.42 -4.84 -4.94
C GLU A 203 15.50 -6.06 -4.75
N THR A 204 15.54 -6.71 -3.58
CA THR A 204 14.71 -7.88 -3.27
C THR A 204 13.23 -7.51 -3.19
N ARG A 205 12.33 -8.46 -3.47
CA ARG A 205 10.88 -8.24 -3.26
C ARG A 205 10.60 -7.96 -1.80
N ALA A 206 11.27 -8.67 -0.90
CA ALA A 206 11.17 -8.45 0.53
C ALA A 206 11.55 -7.02 0.93
N ALA A 207 12.67 -6.48 0.44
CA ALA A 207 13.07 -5.10 0.71
C ALA A 207 12.03 -4.08 0.21
N ARG A 208 11.41 -4.30 -0.95
CA ARG A 208 10.30 -3.44 -1.42
C ARG A 208 9.11 -3.45 -0.48
N VAL A 209 8.74 -4.61 0.07
CA VAL A 209 7.67 -4.71 1.09
C VAL A 209 8.05 -3.93 2.34
N VAL A 210 9.26 -4.13 2.87
CA VAL A 210 9.77 -3.40 4.04
C VAL A 210 9.79 -1.88 3.80
N HIS A 211 10.20 -1.45 2.60
CA HIS A 211 10.21 -0.05 2.20
C HIS A 211 8.79 0.54 2.18
N SER A 212 7.83 -0.17 1.59
CA SER A 212 6.41 0.23 1.55
C SER A 212 5.77 0.26 2.94
N ALA A 213 6.25 -0.57 3.86
CA ALA A 213 5.76 -0.67 5.23
C ALA A 213 6.41 0.33 6.19
N GLY A 214 7.47 1.03 5.76
CA GLY A 214 8.09 2.14 6.50
C GLY A 214 9.06 1.73 7.63
N VAL A 215 9.62 0.50 7.61
CA VAL A 215 10.57 0.04 8.63
C VAL A 215 12.02 0.31 8.21
N GLY A 216 12.90 0.67 9.16
CA GLY A 216 14.35 0.79 8.92
C GLY A 216 14.87 2.19 8.57
N ARG A 217 14.20 3.27 9.01
CA ARG A 217 14.80 4.61 8.99
C ARG A 217 14.87 5.21 10.40
N PRO A 218 15.96 5.01 11.16
CA PRO A 218 16.35 6.03 12.13
C PRO A 218 16.69 7.30 11.34
N GLY A 219 15.81 8.31 11.37
CA GLY A 219 16.17 9.65 10.90
C GLY A 219 15.68 10.11 9.52
N ARG A 220 14.60 9.57 8.94
CA ARG A 220 13.87 10.37 7.93
C ARG A 220 12.85 11.22 8.65
N VAL A 221 13.15 12.52 8.71
CA VAL A 221 12.13 13.53 9.01
C VAL A 221 10.96 13.26 8.05
N PRO A 222 9.75 12.97 8.55
CA PRO A 222 8.58 12.84 7.70
C PRO A 222 8.50 14.08 6.81
N ARG A 223 8.56 13.87 5.49
CA ARG A 223 8.52 14.95 4.50
C ARG A 223 7.25 14.81 3.70
N LEU A 224 6.49 15.88 3.68
CA LEU A 224 5.32 16.07 2.83
C LEU A 224 5.62 17.23 1.89
N GLU A 225 5.35 17.06 0.61
CA GLU A 225 5.46 18.12 -0.38
C GLU A 225 4.06 18.40 -0.95
N VAL A 226 3.69 19.67 -1.00
CA VAL A 226 2.44 20.13 -1.62
C VAL A 226 2.85 21.05 -2.77
N LEU A 227 2.55 20.61 -3.99
CA LEU A 227 3.02 21.24 -5.23
C LEU A 227 1.81 21.74 -6.01
N GLY A 228 1.68 23.05 -6.18
CA GLY A 228 0.66 23.63 -7.06
C GLY A 228 0.98 23.34 -8.52
N ILE A 229 -0.03 22.97 -9.30
CA ILE A 229 0.10 22.70 -10.74
C ILE A 229 -0.47 23.88 -11.52
N GLY A 230 0.43 24.72 -12.01
CA GLY A 230 0.11 25.82 -12.93
C GLY A 230 0.05 25.35 -14.39
N GLY A 231 -0.33 26.27 -15.28
CA GLY A 231 -0.36 26.03 -16.72
C GLY A 231 -1.57 25.25 -17.23
N ILE A 232 -2.51 24.88 -16.36
CA ILE A 232 -3.82 24.35 -16.78
C ILE A 232 -4.64 25.52 -17.37
N PRO A 233 -5.16 25.41 -18.61
CA PRO A 233 -5.95 26.47 -19.23
C PRO A 233 -7.31 26.65 -18.56
N GLU A 234 -8.03 27.71 -18.93
CA GLU A 234 -9.43 27.90 -18.52
C GLU A 234 -10.29 26.75 -19.05
N VAL A 235 -10.80 25.93 -18.12
CA VAL A 235 -11.55 24.71 -18.41
C VAL A 235 -12.96 25.04 -18.91
N ARG A 236 -13.40 24.31 -19.93
CA ARG A 236 -14.70 24.44 -20.59
C ARG A 236 -15.50 23.14 -20.50
N PRO A 237 -16.83 23.20 -20.69
CA PRO A 237 -17.66 22.00 -20.79
C PRO A 237 -17.14 21.03 -21.85
N GLY A 238 -16.94 19.77 -21.45
CA GLY A 238 -16.43 18.68 -22.29
C GLY A 238 -14.91 18.50 -22.30
N ASP A 239 -14.14 19.35 -21.61
CA ASP A 239 -12.68 19.22 -21.56
C ASP A 239 -12.23 17.94 -20.82
N ASP A 240 -11.17 17.31 -21.33
CA ASP A 240 -10.54 16.12 -20.76
C ASP A 240 -9.57 16.50 -19.63
N LEU A 241 -10.09 16.56 -18.39
CA LEU A 241 -9.30 16.91 -17.21
C LEU A 241 -8.06 16.04 -17.00
N PRO A 242 -8.11 14.68 -17.09
CA PRO A 242 -6.92 13.84 -17.03
C PRO A 242 -5.82 14.28 -17.99
N ALA A 243 -6.17 14.54 -19.25
CA ALA A 243 -5.20 14.97 -20.26
C ALA A 243 -4.58 16.32 -19.90
N LEU A 244 -5.39 17.29 -19.48
CA LEU A 244 -4.92 18.62 -19.07
C LEU A 244 -3.97 18.55 -17.87
N ILE A 245 -4.31 17.75 -16.85
CA ILE A 245 -3.50 17.60 -15.63
C ILE A 245 -2.15 16.94 -15.95
N VAL A 246 -2.15 15.84 -16.71
CA VAL A 246 -0.91 15.13 -17.09
C VAL A 246 -0.02 16.02 -17.96
N ALA A 247 -0.60 16.76 -18.91
CA ALA A 247 0.16 17.69 -19.74
C ALA A 247 0.78 18.84 -18.92
N ALA A 248 0.01 19.45 -18.01
CA ALA A 248 0.48 20.55 -17.17
C ALA A 248 1.59 20.10 -16.20
N THR A 249 1.42 18.96 -15.54
CA THR A 249 2.44 18.40 -14.63
C THR A 249 3.74 18.08 -15.35
N ALA A 250 3.68 17.51 -16.55
CA ALA A 250 4.85 17.26 -17.39
C ALA A 250 5.52 18.57 -17.85
N ALA A 251 4.74 19.54 -18.35
CA ALA A 251 5.26 20.82 -18.83
C ALA A 251 5.92 21.65 -17.72
N GLN A 252 5.38 21.59 -16.49
CA GLN A 252 5.96 22.25 -15.32
C GLN A 252 7.25 21.58 -14.82
N GLY A 253 7.60 20.39 -15.32
CA GLY A 253 8.74 19.62 -14.81
C GLY A 253 8.45 18.91 -13.48
N THR A 254 7.18 18.74 -13.13
CA THR A 254 6.71 18.02 -11.94
C THR A 254 5.82 16.84 -12.35
N PRO A 255 6.34 15.85 -13.10
CA PRO A 255 5.54 14.70 -13.53
C PRO A 255 4.99 13.94 -12.32
N LEU A 256 3.81 13.34 -12.52
CA LEU A 256 3.16 12.52 -11.51
C LEU A 256 3.97 11.26 -11.21
N GLN A 257 3.92 10.84 -9.96
CA GLN A 257 4.58 9.64 -9.46
C GLN A 257 3.56 8.73 -8.80
N THR A 258 3.81 7.42 -8.83
CA THR A 258 3.01 6.47 -8.07
C THR A 258 3.00 6.85 -6.58
N SER A 259 1.84 6.75 -5.94
CA SER A 259 1.56 7.21 -4.58
C SER A 259 1.49 8.73 -4.37
N ASP A 260 1.41 9.53 -5.44
CA ASP A 260 0.97 10.92 -5.33
C ASP A 260 -0.55 10.98 -5.04
N VAL A 261 -0.98 12.01 -4.32
CA VAL A 261 -2.40 12.38 -4.18
C VAL A 261 -2.66 13.64 -4.99
N LEU A 262 -3.52 13.55 -5.99
CA LEU A 262 -4.02 14.68 -6.75
C LEU A 262 -5.21 15.31 -6.04
N VAL A 263 -5.10 16.59 -5.68
CA VAL A 263 -6.23 17.38 -5.19
C VAL A 263 -6.69 18.31 -6.29
N VAL A 264 -7.93 18.14 -6.75
CA VAL A 264 -8.54 18.86 -7.87
C VAL A 264 -9.66 19.73 -7.33
N SER A 265 -9.65 21.03 -7.63
CA SER A 265 -10.76 21.92 -7.28
C SER A 265 -12.06 21.45 -7.94
N GLN A 266 -13.16 21.49 -7.19
CA GLN A 266 -14.48 21.18 -7.72
C GLN A 266 -14.83 22.05 -8.94
N LYS A 267 -14.37 23.31 -9.01
CA LYS A 267 -14.74 24.25 -10.08
C LYS A 267 -14.37 23.73 -11.46
N ILE A 268 -13.16 23.20 -11.62
CA ILE A 268 -12.75 22.69 -12.94
C ILE A 268 -13.48 21.38 -13.28
N VAL A 269 -13.82 20.57 -12.26
CA VAL A 269 -14.67 19.38 -12.43
C VAL A 269 -16.05 19.80 -12.90
N SER A 270 -16.70 20.73 -12.20
CA SER A 270 -18.01 21.26 -12.56
C SER A 270 -18.03 21.91 -13.94
N LYS A 271 -16.99 22.66 -14.31
CA LYS A 271 -16.87 23.25 -15.66
C LYS A 271 -16.77 22.16 -16.71
N ALA A 272 -15.89 21.18 -16.55
CA ALA A 272 -15.72 20.08 -17.50
C ALA A 272 -17.00 19.26 -17.66
N GLU A 273 -17.73 19.03 -16.57
CA GLU A 273 -19.01 18.30 -16.56
C GLU A 273 -20.21 19.15 -16.99
N GLY A 274 -20.02 20.44 -17.30
CA GLY A 274 -21.12 21.32 -17.69
C GLY A 274 -22.10 21.65 -16.55
N ARG A 275 -21.69 21.49 -15.29
CA ARG A 275 -22.43 21.85 -14.06
C ARG A 275 -22.42 23.36 -13.83
N LEU A 276 -22.89 24.10 -14.83
CA LEU A 276 -22.98 25.56 -14.86
C LEU A 276 -24.43 25.97 -15.14
N ALA A 277 -24.94 26.97 -14.42
CA ALA A 277 -26.28 27.50 -14.64
C ALA A 277 -26.25 29.01 -14.90
N ARG A 278 -27.05 29.46 -15.87
CA ARG A 278 -27.30 30.89 -16.09
C ARG A 278 -28.45 31.36 -15.21
N LEU A 279 -28.22 32.39 -14.42
CA LEU A 279 -29.25 32.94 -13.55
C LEU A 279 -30.42 33.55 -14.34
N ASP A 280 -30.17 34.13 -15.53
CA ASP A 280 -31.23 34.71 -16.36
C ASP A 280 -32.20 33.69 -16.96
N ALA A 281 -31.82 32.41 -17.03
CA ALA A 281 -32.66 31.31 -17.45
C ALA A 281 -33.49 30.70 -16.29
N VAL A 282 -33.28 31.16 -15.05
CA VAL A 282 -33.95 30.62 -13.86
C VAL A 282 -35.20 31.43 -13.53
N THR A 283 -36.34 30.75 -13.46
CA THR A 283 -37.59 31.30 -12.91
C THR A 283 -37.67 30.98 -11.42
N PRO A 284 -37.62 32.00 -10.52
CA PRO A 284 -37.74 31.77 -9.08
C PRO A 284 -39.13 31.31 -8.66
N SER A 285 -39.20 30.38 -7.71
CA SER A 285 -40.43 30.01 -7.02
C SER A 285 -40.91 31.11 -6.07
N ALA A 286 -42.19 31.04 -5.66
CA ALA A 286 -42.74 31.96 -4.66
C ALA A 286 -41.94 31.95 -3.35
N PHE A 287 -41.51 30.76 -2.92
CA PHE A 287 -40.67 30.60 -1.73
C PHE A 287 -39.27 31.21 -1.93
N ALA A 288 -38.64 31.02 -3.10
CA ALA A 288 -37.35 31.65 -3.39
C ALA A 288 -37.44 33.19 -3.37
N LEU A 289 -38.55 33.77 -3.86
CA LEU A 289 -38.79 35.23 -3.79
C LEU A 289 -38.93 35.73 -2.35
N GLU A 290 -39.58 34.96 -1.48
CA GLU A 290 -39.69 35.29 -0.06
C GLU A 290 -38.33 35.28 0.63
N VAL A 291 -37.62 34.15 0.53
CA VAL A 291 -36.28 33.97 1.10
C VAL A 291 -35.28 35.01 0.58
N ALA A 292 -35.35 35.35 -0.70
CA ALA A 292 -34.49 36.35 -1.32
C ALA A 292 -34.65 37.75 -0.71
N ARG A 293 -35.87 38.13 -0.32
CA ARG A 293 -36.13 39.42 0.35
C ARG A 293 -35.47 39.46 1.72
N ASP A 294 -35.62 38.40 2.51
CA ASP A 294 -35.07 38.30 3.86
C ASP A 294 -33.54 38.26 3.84
N LEU A 295 -32.97 37.49 2.91
CA LEU A 295 -31.52 37.33 2.78
C LEU A 295 -30.86 38.43 1.94
N LYS A 296 -31.63 39.31 1.30
CA LYS A 296 -31.18 40.37 0.38
C LYS A 296 -30.28 39.82 -0.74
N LYS A 297 -30.70 38.71 -1.35
CA LYS A 297 -29.99 38.01 -2.44
C LYS A 297 -30.84 37.96 -3.71
N ASP A 298 -30.21 37.62 -4.84
CA ASP A 298 -30.94 37.39 -6.09
C ASP A 298 -31.88 36.17 -5.94
N PRO A 299 -33.20 36.31 -6.18
CA PRO A 299 -34.14 35.19 -6.07
C PRO A 299 -33.84 34.03 -7.03
N ARG A 300 -33.17 34.30 -8.16
CA ARG A 300 -32.75 33.28 -9.13
C ARG A 300 -31.61 32.44 -8.56
N LEU A 301 -30.70 33.07 -7.83
CA LEU A 301 -29.65 32.36 -7.08
C LEU A 301 -30.27 31.49 -5.98
N ILE A 302 -31.19 32.04 -5.19
CA ILE A 302 -31.88 31.30 -4.14
C ILE A 302 -32.57 30.07 -4.73
N GLU A 303 -33.29 30.24 -5.84
CA GLU A 303 -33.94 29.13 -6.52
C GLU A 303 -32.96 28.03 -6.94
N VAL A 304 -31.79 28.38 -7.50
CA VAL A 304 -30.74 27.39 -7.83
C VAL A 304 -30.25 26.67 -6.57
N ILE A 305 -29.96 27.41 -5.50
CA ILE A 305 -29.53 26.82 -4.22
C ILE A 305 -30.58 25.82 -3.72
N LEU A 306 -31.87 26.19 -3.76
CA LEU A 306 -32.96 25.33 -3.31
C LEU A 306 -33.09 24.05 -4.15
N ARG A 307 -32.88 24.14 -5.47
CA ARG A 307 -32.88 22.96 -6.37
C ARG A 307 -31.74 21.99 -6.08
N GLU A 308 -30.57 22.51 -5.70
CA GLU A 308 -29.40 21.71 -5.31
C GLU A 308 -29.43 21.26 -3.83
N SER A 309 -30.49 21.60 -3.10
CA SER A 309 -30.67 21.28 -1.69
C SER A 309 -31.71 20.19 -1.47
N ARG A 310 -31.40 19.26 -0.57
CA ARG A 310 -32.37 18.31 -0.01
C ARG A 310 -33.26 18.96 1.05
N ARG A 311 -32.67 19.81 1.90
CA ARG A 311 -33.40 20.59 2.91
C ARG A 311 -32.61 21.82 3.36
N ILE A 312 -33.32 22.78 3.93
CA ILE A 312 -32.71 23.90 4.66
C ILE A 312 -32.37 23.43 6.07
N VAL A 313 -31.13 23.67 6.51
CA VAL A 313 -30.66 23.39 7.87
C VAL A 313 -30.77 24.64 8.73
N ARG A 314 -30.32 25.78 8.20
CA ARG A 314 -30.43 27.08 8.88
C ARG A 314 -30.54 28.21 7.87
N MET A 315 -31.39 29.18 8.17
CA MET A 315 -31.53 30.40 7.39
C MET A 315 -31.55 31.57 8.36
N ASP A 316 -30.49 32.36 8.39
CA ASP A 316 -30.34 33.48 9.32
C ASP A 316 -29.29 34.49 8.82
N ARG A 317 -29.48 35.77 9.13
CA ARG A 317 -28.50 36.85 8.87
C ARG A 317 -27.86 36.85 7.47
N GLY A 318 -28.66 36.60 6.42
CA GLY A 318 -28.18 36.58 5.03
C GLY A 318 -27.47 35.28 4.61
N ILE A 319 -27.38 34.30 5.49
CA ILE A 319 -26.72 33.01 5.27
C ILE A 319 -27.78 31.92 5.15
N LEU A 320 -27.63 31.08 4.13
CA LEU A 320 -28.46 29.92 3.87
C LEU A 320 -27.59 28.67 3.97
N ILE A 321 -27.74 27.90 5.05
CA ILE A 321 -27.08 26.61 5.26
C ILE A 321 -28.08 25.51 4.92
N VAL A 322 -27.65 24.59 4.07
CA VAL A 322 -28.50 23.54 3.50
C VAL A 322 -27.76 22.21 3.53
N GLU A 323 -28.51 21.13 3.42
CA GLU A 323 -27.99 19.81 3.10
C GLU A 323 -28.14 19.60 1.59
N THR A 324 -27.04 19.35 0.89
CA THR A 324 -27.03 19.05 -0.56
C THR A 324 -27.61 17.67 -0.83
N HIS A 325 -27.89 17.34 -2.10
CA HIS A 325 -28.27 15.98 -2.50
C HIS A 325 -27.17 14.94 -2.22
N HIS A 326 -25.91 15.36 -2.13
CA HIS A 326 -24.77 14.54 -1.72
C HIS A 326 -24.75 14.24 -0.21
N GLY A 327 -25.54 14.97 0.59
CA GLY A 327 -25.56 14.87 2.06
C GLY A 327 -24.61 15.82 2.79
N GLN A 328 -23.87 16.67 2.06
CA GLN A 328 -22.99 17.67 2.67
C GLN A 328 -23.80 18.84 3.24
N VAL A 329 -23.46 19.28 4.44
CA VAL A 329 -24.06 20.46 5.07
C VAL A 329 -23.15 21.67 4.87
N CYS A 330 -23.54 22.59 3.99
CA CYS A 330 -22.72 23.73 3.61
C CYS A 330 -23.56 24.97 3.27
N ALA A 331 -22.89 26.10 3.10
CA ALA A 331 -23.54 27.34 2.69
C ALA A 331 -23.92 27.28 1.20
N ASN A 332 -25.12 27.74 0.88
CA ASN A 332 -25.62 27.88 -0.49
C ASN A 332 -25.51 26.61 -1.36
N ALA A 333 -25.55 25.41 -0.77
CA ALA A 333 -25.41 24.13 -1.48
C ALA A 333 -24.09 23.96 -2.27
N GLY A 334 -23.03 24.71 -1.94
CA GLY A 334 -21.80 24.74 -2.73
C GLY A 334 -21.95 25.49 -4.07
N VAL A 335 -23.07 26.18 -4.29
CA VAL A 335 -23.28 27.03 -5.47
C VAL A 335 -22.38 28.27 -5.36
N ASP A 336 -21.53 28.47 -6.36
CA ASP A 336 -20.51 29.53 -6.38
C ASP A 336 -20.68 30.45 -7.60
N GLN A 337 -20.55 31.76 -7.40
CA GLN A 337 -20.57 32.78 -8.46
C GLN A 337 -19.16 33.20 -8.90
N SER A 338 -18.14 32.89 -8.12
CA SER A 338 -16.77 33.30 -8.38
C SER A 338 -16.14 32.45 -9.50
N ASN A 339 -15.30 33.10 -10.32
CA ASN A 339 -14.50 32.46 -11.38
C ASN A 339 -15.30 31.68 -12.45
N VAL A 340 -16.59 32.00 -12.65
CA VAL A 340 -17.46 31.41 -13.69
C VAL A 340 -18.06 32.41 -14.67
N GLY A 341 -17.75 33.71 -14.53
CA GLY A 341 -18.27 34.78 -15.39
C GLY A 341 -19.59 35.39 -14.88
N GLN A 342 -19.88 36.63 -15.31
CA GLN A 342 -21.08 37.34 -14.83
C GLN A 342 -22.37 36.63 -15.27
N GLY A 343 -23.33 36.52 -14.33
CA GLY A 343 -24.63 35.90 -14.57
C GLY A 343 -24.64 34.37 -14.55
N TRP A 344 -23.48 33.74 -14.35
CA TRP A 344 -23.33 32.29 -14.20
C TRP A 344 -23.09 31.89 -12.75
N VAL A 345 -23.45 30.65 -12.43
CA VAL A 345 -23.08 29.97 -11.19
C VAL A 345 -22.53 28.59 -11.50
N SER A 346 -21.53 28.17 -10.74
CA SER A 346 -21.08 26.78 -10.67
C SER A 346 -21.95 26.02 -9.68
N LEU A 347 -22.36 24.81 -10.05
CA LEU A 347 -22.96 23.84 -9.15
C LEU A 347 -21.89 22.82 -8.75
N LEU A 348 -22.16 22.00 -7.74
CA LEU A 348 -21.30 20.84 -7.45
C LEU A 348 -21.43 19.79 -8.58
N PRO A 349 -20.39 18.96 -8.80
CA PRO A 349 -20.50 17.74 -9.61
C PRO A 349 -21.64 16.86 -9.10
N GLU A 350 -22.33 16.13 -9.98
CA GLU A 350 -23.47 15.26 -9.58
C GLU A 350 -23.02 14.03 -8.79
N ASP A 351 -21.84 13.50 -9.11
CA ASP A 351 -21.18 12.44 -8.34
C ASP A 351 -19.67 12.72 -8.29
N PRO A 352 -19.21 13.54 -7.33
CA PRO A 352 -17.79 13.90 -7.23
C PRO A 352 -16.87 12.70 -7.00
N ASP A 353 -17.35 11.61 -6.39
CA ASP A 353 -16.58 10.36 -6.25
C ASP A 353 -16.39 9.69 -7.63
N ALA A 354 -17.42 9.71 -8.48
CA ALA A 354 -17.30 9.23 -9.87
C ALA A 354 -16.35 10.11 -10.69
N SER A 355 -16.41 11.43 -10.54
CA SER A 355 -15.46 12.36 -11.16
C SER A 355 -14.02 12.06 -10.74
N ALA A 356 -13.78 11.85 -9.44
CA ALA A 356 -12.47 11.48 -8.91
C ALA A 356 -11.95 10.15 -9.52
N ARG A 357 -12.82 9.14 -9.64
CA ARG A 357 -12.48 7.85 -10.27
C ARG A 357 -12.13 8.02 -11.76
N ALA A 358 -12.92 8.78 -12.50
CA ALA A 358 -12.65 9.04 -13.92
C ALA A 358 -11.30 9.77 -14.10
N ILE A 359 -10.96 10.70 -13.20
CA ILE A 359 -9.65 11.35 -13.20
C ILE A 359 -8.53 10.36 -12.91
N LEU A 360 -8.69 9.52 -11.89
CA LEU A 360 -7.73 8.49 -11.50
C LEU A 360 -7.44 7.52 -12.66
N GLU A 361 -8.48 6.95 -13.28
CA GLU A 361 -8.36 6.01 -14.41
C GLU A 361 -7.72 6.69 -15.63
N GLY A 362 -8.12 7.93 -15.90
CA GLY A 362 -7.58 8.72 -17.00
C GLY A 362 -6.09 9.04 -16.82
N VAL A 363 -5.66 9.33 -15.59
CA VAL A 363 -4.24 9.56 -15.24
C VAL A 363 -3.45 8.26 -15.36
N HIS A 364 -3.94 7.15 -14.81
CA HIS A 364 -3.27 5.85 -14.92
C HIS A 364 -3.07 5.47 -16.40
N THR A 365 -4.10 5.62 -17.23
CA THR A 365 -4.04 5.30 -18.67
C THR A 365 -2.99 6.14 -19.42
N ARG A 366 -2.80 7.42 -19.05
CA ARG A 366 -1.94 8.37 -19.78
C ARG A 366 -0.51 8.40 -19.26
N ALA A 367 -0.31 8.26 -17.96
CA ALA A 367 0.98 8.42 -17.30
C ALA A 367 1.54 7.12 -16.73
N GLY A 368 0.76 6.03 -16.69
CA GLY A 368 1.20 4.72 -16.19
C GLY A 368 1.53 4.71 -14.70
N VAL A 369 0.98 5.65 -13.93
CA VAL A 369 1.20 5.78 -12.48
C VAL A 369 -0.08 5.58 -11.70
N ASP A 370 0.05 5.00 -10.50
CA ASP A 370 -1.07 4.79 -9.58
C ASP A 370 -1.12 5.91 -8.55
N VAL A 371 -2.15 6.75 -8.64
CA VAL A 371 -2.36 7.91 -7.76
C VAL A 371 -3.69 7.79 -7.02
N ALA A 372 -3.87 8.58 -5.98
CA ALA A 372 -5.19 8.87 -5.42
C ALA A 372 -5.69 10.24 -5.93
N VAL A 373 -7.01 10.42 -5.98
CA VAL A 373 -7.64 11.67 -6.42
C VAL A 373 -8.65 12.13 -5.38
N LEU A 374 -8.56 13.41 -5.01
CA LEU A 374 -9.53 14.12 -4.18
C LEU A 374 -10.14 15.25 -5.02
N VAL A 375 -11.47 15.34 -5.06
CA VAL A 375 -12.16 16.55 -5.52
C VAL A 375 -12.48 17.37 -4.28
N ALA A 376 -12.01 18.62 -4.24
CA ALA A 376 -12.10 19.48 -3.08
C ALA A 376 -12.92 20.76 -3.33
N ASP A 377 -13.68 21.18 -2.32
CA ASP A 377 -14.37 22.47 -2.30
C ASP A 377 -14.15 23.18 -0.96
N THR A 378 -14.40 24.49 -0.93
CA THR A 378 -14.13 25.38 0.20
C THR A 378 -15.38 25.59 1.04
N PHE A 379 -15.42 25.02 2.25
CA PHE A 379 -16.55 25.18 3.16
C PHE A 379 -16.18 25.95 4.43
N GLY A 380 -17.20 26.57 5.03
CA GLY A 380 -17.16 26.99 6.44
C GLY A 380 -17.42 25.81 7.36
N ARG A 381 -17.24 26.01 8.67
CA ARG A 381 -17.50 24.97 9.68
C ARG A 381 -18.02 25.58 10.99
N PRO A 382 -18.87 24.87 11.76
CA PRO A 382 -19.36 25.36 13.04
C PRO A 382 -18.23 25.74 14.00
N TRP A 383 -18.47 26.80 14.79
CA TRP A 383 -17.63 27.25 15.91
C TRP A 383 -16.21 27.70 15.59
N ARG A 384 -15.84 27.84 14.30
CA ARG A 384 -14.54 28.37 13.88
C ARG A 384 -14.71 29.37 12.75
N GLU A 385 -14.02 30.50 12.87
CA GLU A 385 -13.90 31.47 11.77
C GLU A 385 -12.94 30.95 10.68
N GLY A 386 -13.16 31.44 9.47
CA GLY A 386 -12.38 31.07 8.28
C GLY A 386 -12.91 29.83 7.55
N LEU A 387 -12.68 29.80 6.24
CA LEU A 387 -13.03 28.69 5.36
C LEU A 387 -11.87 27.68 5.28
N HIS A 388 -12.18 26.45 4.87
CA HIS A 388 -11.20 25.38 4.69
C HIS A 388 -11.64 24.46 3.56
N ASN A 389 -10.69 23.88 2.83
CA ASN A 389 -11.02 22.91 1.79
C ASN A 389 -11.33 21.54 2.40
N VAL A 390 -12.44 20.96 1.96
CA VAL A 390 -12.89 19.61 2.32
C VAL A 390 -12.98 18.75 1.07
N ALA A 391 -12.80 17.45 1.24
CA ALA A 391 -12.97 16.50 0.16
C ALA A 391 -14.48 16.24 -0.06
N ILE A 392 -14.95 16.56 -1.26
CA ILE A 392 -16.32 16.26 -1.71
C ILE A 392 -16.39 15.01 -2.58
N GLY A 393 -15.25 14.57 -3.14
CA GLY A 393 -15.07 13.33 -3.89
C GLY A 393 -13.72 12.68 -3.58
N VAL A 394 -13.65 11.35 -3.52
CA VAL A 394 -12.46 10.58 -3.18
C VAL A 394 -12.36 9.32 -4.06
N ALA A 395 -11.18 9.06 -4.63
CA ALA A 395 -10.86 7.83 -5.34
C ALA A 395 -9.42 7.37 -5.07
N GLY A 396 -9.20 6.05 -5.01
CA GLY A 396 -7.85 5.45 -4.93
C GLY A 396 -7.23 5.43 -3.53
N MET A 397 -7.90 6.00 -2.53
CA MET A 397 -7.48 5.96 -1.12
C MET A 397 -8.66 5.91 -0.15
N ARG A 398 -8.42 5.38 1.06
CA ARG A 398 -9.36 5.49 2.19
C ARG A 398 -9.47 6.95 2.63
N ALA A 399 -10.69 7.46 2.78
CA ALA A 399 -10.92 8.84 3.21
C ALA A 399 -10.62 9.06 4.70
N ILE A 400 -10.82 7.99 5.51
CA ILE A 400 -10.55 7.96 6.94
C ILE A 400 -9.38 7.02 7.24
N ARG A 401 -8.44 7.50 8.05
CA ARG A 401 -7.43 6.66 8.73
C ARG A 401 -7.92 6.31 10.12
N SER A 402 -8.23 5.05 10.33
CA SER A 402 -8.66 4.53 11.64
C SER A 402 -7.46 4.03 12.45
N TYR A 403 -7.37 4.50 13.69
CA TYR A 403 -6.49 3.93 14.71
C TYR A 403 -7.29 3.10 15.73
N LEU A 404 -8.57 2.82 15.47
CA LEU A 404 -9.39 2.02 16.38
C LEU A 404 -8.75 0.64 16.60
N GLY A 405 -8.54 0.27 17.86
CA GLY A 405 -7.91 -1.01 18.22
C GLY A 405 -6.39 -1.03 18.11
N VAL A 406 -5.76 0.06 17.63
CA VAL A 406 -4.29 0.19 17.57
C VAL A 406 -3.75 0.55 18.94
N LYS A 407 -2.66 -0.10 19.36
CA LYS A 407 -1.95 0.24 20.60
C LYS A 407 -0.95 1.35 20.38
N ASP A 408 -0.93 2.33 21.27
CA ASP A 408 0.12 3.35 21.31
C ASP A 408 1.46 2.77 21.85
N PRO A 409 2.56 3.54 21.83
CA PRO A 409 3.86 3.10 22.35
C PRO A 409 3.87 2.71 23.83
N TYR A 410 2.85 3.11 24.59
CA TYR A 410 2.69 2.80 26.01
C TYR A 410 1.70 1.64 26.25
N GLY A 411 1.19 1.02 25.17
CA GLY A 411 0.31 -0.14 25.21
C GLY A 411 -1.19 0.19 25.35
N TYR A 412 -1.58 1.47 25.32
CA TYR A 412 -2.98 1.88 25.38
C TYR A 412 -3.67 1.65 24.03
N THR A 413 -4.81 0.94 24.05
CA THR A 413 -5.61 0.70 22.86
C THR A 413 -6.48 1.91 22.55
N LEU A 414 -6.25 2.54 21.40
CA LEU A 414 -7.01 3.70 20.94
C LEU A 414 -8.45 3.30 20.61
N GLN A 415 -9.43 4.03 21.18
CA GLN A 415 -10.86 3.68 21.09
C GLN A 415 -11.71 4.59 20.20
N ALA A 416 -11.21 5.76 19.77
CA ALA A 416 -12.02 6.73 19.02
C ALA A 416 -11.20 7.65 18.10
N THR A 417 -10.05 7.17 17.61
CA THR A 417 -9.14 8.00 16.83
C THR A 417 -9.31 7.70 15.34
N LEU A 418 -10.21 8.45 14.70
CA LEU A 418 -10.41 8.48 13.25
C LEU A 418 -9.90 9.82 12.72
N LEU A 419 -8.97 9.79 11.77
CA LEU A 419 -8.50 11.00 11.09
C LEU A 419 -9.16 11.10 9.72
N ALA A 420 -9.81 12.23 9.45
CA ALA A 420 -10.36 12.57 8.14
C ALA A 420 -9.23 13.00 7.19
N VAL A 421 -8.36 12.06 6.84
CA VAL A 421 -7.12 12.33 6.10
C VAL A 421 -7.38 12.95 4.73
N ALA A 422 -8.51 12.65 4.09
CA ALA A 422 -8.91 13.32 2.86
C ALA A 422 -9.15 14.83 3.06
N ASP A 423 -9.77 15.26 4.16
CA ASP A 423 -9.97 16.68 4.49
C ASP A 423 -8.67 17.37 4.93
N GLU A 424 -7.77 16.65 5.61
CA GLU A 424 -6.44 17.18 5.96
C GLU A 424 -5.62 17.48 4.69
N LEU A 425 -5.65 16.57 3.72
CA LEU A 425 -4.97 16.70 2.44
C LEU A 425 -5.60 17.79 1.56
N ALA A 426 -6.95 17.81 1.45
CA ALA A 426 -7.67 18.87 0.75
C ALA A 426 -7.35 20.25 1.35
N GLY A 427 -7.28 20.32 2.67
CA GLY A 427 -6.84 21.50 3.41
C GLY A 427 -5.43 21.96 3.09
N ALA A 428 -4.47 21.04 3.07
CA ALA A 428 -3.08 21.34 2.75
C ALA A 428 -2.93 21.85 1.31
N ALA A 429 -3.68 21.29 0.36
CA ALA A 429 -3.66 21.69 -1.04
C ALA A 429 -4.07 23.16 -1.26
N GLU A 430 -5.01 23.69 -0.47
CA GLU A 430 -5.44 25.10 -0.58
C GLU A 430 -4.26 26.07 -0.42
N LEU A 431 -3.25 25.72 0.38
CA LEU A 431 -2.09 26.57 0.65
C LEU A 431 -1.26 26.87 -0.62
N VAL A 432 -1.35 26.04 -1.65
CA VAL A 432 -0.66 26.23 -2.94
C VAL A 432 -1.61 26.50 -4.10
N MET A 433 -2.89 26.15 -3.97
CA MET A 433 -3.90 26.42 -4.99
C MET A 433 -4.34 27.89 -4.97
N GLY A 434 -4.52 28.44 -3.77
CA GLY A 434 -5.00 29.80 -3.56
C GLY A 434 -6.36 30.08 -4.21
N LYS A 435 -6.88 31.30 -4.04
CA LYS A 435 -8.19 31.69 -4.61
C LYS A 435 -8.09 32.36 -5.97
N LEU A 436 -6.95 32.98 -6.26
CA LEU A 436 -6.75 33.88 -7.40
C LEU A 436 -5.59 33.45 -8.31
N ASP A 437 -4.82 32.43 -7.89
CA ASP A 437 -3.54 32.09 -8.52
C ASP A 437 -3.68 31.21 -9.77
N ALA A 438 -4.92 30.91 -10.18
CA ALA A 438 -5.24 30.04 -11.31
C ALA A 438 -4.54 28.66 -11.24
N VAL A 439 -4.40 28.12 -10.03
CA VAL A 439 -3.86 26.78 -9.75
C VAL A 439 -5.00 25.87 -9.27
N PRO A 440 -5.73 25.20 -10.18
CA PRO A 440 -6.90 24.41 -9.80
C PRO A 440 -6.56 23.00 -9.32
N VAL A 441 -5.28 22.61 -9.35
CA VAL A 441 -4.79 21.28 -8.97
C VAL A 441 -3.53 21.39 -8.12
N ALA A 442 -3.43 20.55 -7.09
CA ALA A 442 -2.22 20.33 -6.33
C ALA A 442 -1.84 18.84 -6.33
N VAL A 443 -0.53 18.57 -6.31
CA VAL A 443 0.04 17.25 -6.06
C VAL A 443 0.57 17.21 -4.64
N ILE A 444 0.10 16.25 -3.85
CA ILE A 444 0.66 15.95 -2.53
C ILE A 444 1.51 14.69 -2.65
N ARG A 445 2.80 14.84 -2.32
CA ARG A 445 3.80 13.78 -2.43
C ARG A 445 4.38 13.42 -1.07
N GLY A 446 4.57 12.12 -0.85
CA GLY A 446 5.20 11.58 0.36
C GLY A 446 4.24 11.25 1.50
N TYR A 447 2.93 11.41 1.31
CA TYR A 447 1.93 10.93 2.27
C TYR A 447 1.62 9.43 2.05
N PRO A 448 1.88 8.54 3.03
CA PRO A 448 1.61 7.12 2.89
C PRO A 448 0.13 6.80 3.16
N TYR A 449 -0.74 7.14 2.21
CA TYR A 449 -2.16 6.81 2.32
C TYR A 449 -2.41 5.30 2.20
N THR A 450 -3.54 4.84 2.74
CA THR A 450 -4.01 3.46 2.55
C THR A 450 -4.79 3.37 1.23
N PRO A 451 -4.34 2.58 0.24
CA PRO A 451 -5.08 2.40 -1.01
C PRO A 451 -6.46 1.76 -0.77
N GLY A 452 -7.41 2.08 -1.62
CA GLY A 452 -8.76 1.54 -1.58
C GLY A 452 -9.68 2.28 -2.55
N PRO A 453 -10.93 1.82 -2.74
CA PRO A 453 -11.87 2.52 -3.63
C PRO A 453 -12.09 3.97 -3.19
N GLY A 454 -12.31 4.18 -1.89
CA GLY A 454 -12.55 5.51 -1.31
C GLY A 454 -13.94 6.06 -1.63
N SER A 455 -14.47 6.89 -0.74
CA SER A 455 -15.67 7.69 -0.99
C SER A 455 -15.74 8.85 0.00
N ALA A 456 -16.15 10.03 -0.47
CA ALA A 456 -16.44 11.17 0.40
C ALA A 456 -17.61 10.89 1.36
N ARG A 457 -18.48 9.91 1.05
CA ARG A 457 -19.57 9.49 1.94
C ARG A 457 -19.06 8.93 3.27
N GLU A 458 -17.82 8.41 3.30
CA GLU A 458 -17.17 7.96 4.54
C GLU A 458 -16.94 9.11 5.52
N LEU A 459 -16.84 10.36 5.04
CA LEU A 459 -16.65 11.57 5.84
C LEU A 459 -17.98 12.14 6.36
N LEU A 460 -19.11 11.72 5.79
CA LEU A 460 -20.42 12.17 6.22
C LEU A 460 -20.81 11.48 7.53
N ARG A 461 -21.26 12.29 8.49
CA ARG A 461 -21.80 11.77 9.74
C ARG A 461 -23.17 11.16 9.51
N ASP A 462 -23.38 9.95 10.04
CA ASP A 462 -24.70 9.33 10.08
C ASP A 462 -25.68 10.25 10.82
N PRO A 463 -26.82 10.66 10.21
CA PRO A 463 -27.83 11.47 10.86
C PRO A 463 -28.31 10.92 12.21
N ALA A 464 -28.32 9.60 12.40
CA ALA A 464 -28.71 8.98 13.68
C ALA A 464 -27.69 9.20 14.80
N GLN A 465 -26.45 9.58 14.45
CA GLN A 465 -25.35 9.84 15.38
C GLN A 465 -24.99 11.33 15.48
N ASP A 466 -25.67 12.19 14.72
CA ASP A 466 -25.35 13.62 14.67
C ASP A 466 -26.10 14.42 15.73
N LEU A 467 -25.42 14.69 16.84
CA LEU A 467 -25.94 15.47 17.96
C LEU A 467 -26.23 16.95 17.64
N PHE A 468 -25.76 17.45 16.49
CA PHE A 468 -25.89 18.86 16.10
C PHE A 468 -26.89 19.10 14.97
N ARG A 469 -27.51 18.03 14.44
CA ARG A 469 -28.33 18.05 13.23
C ARG A 469 -29.78 18.45 13.46
#